data_AF-A0A917UUX0-F1
#
_entry.id   AF-A0A917UUX0-F1
#
_cell.length_a   1.000
_cell.length_b   1.000
_cell.length_c   1.000
_cell.angle_alpha   90.00
_cell.angle_beta   90.00
_cell.angle_gamma   90.00
#
_symmetry.space_group_name_H-M   'P 1'
#
loop_
_entity.id
_entity.type
_entity.pdbx_description
1 polymer ?
#
loop_
_entity_poly.entity_id
_entity_poly.type
_entity_poly.pdbx_seq_one_letter_code
_entity_poly.pdbx_strand_id
1 'polypeptide(L)'
;MFGEAAIKPQEEFYKDWALEAYTATALDISGPALHADAPIAVLKSGLWANKITGIASEWSRQFPGYLAGAIEAAAFGVKAFQKQRGLHV
;
A
#
# COMPACT_ATOMS: atom_id res chain seq x y z
N MET A 1 -1.73 20.80 -19.43
CA MET A 1 -2.43 22.10 -19.37
C MET A 1 -2.37 22.71 -20.78
N PHE A 2 -3.43 23.34 -21.27
CA PHE A 2 -3.49 23.82 -22.66
C PHE A 2 -3.66 25.34 -22.72
N GLY A 3 -3.22 25.97 -23.81
CA GLY A 3 -3.32 27.42 -24.03
C GLY A 3 -2.13 28.23 -23.51
N GLU A 4 -2.13 29.55 -23.74
CA GLU A 4 -1.01 30.45 -23.42
C GLU A 4 -0.62 30.43 -21.93
N ALA A 5 -1.58 30.26 -21.03
CA ALA A 5 -1.34 30.16 -19.60
C ALA A 5 -0.47 28.94 -19.22
N ALA A 6 -0.38 27.92 -20.08
CA ALA A 6 0.47 26.74 -19.86
C ALA A 6 1.93 26.95 -20.29
N ILE A 7 2.26 28.05 -20.98
CA ILE A 7 3.60 28.33 -21.51
C ILE A 7 4.55 28.87 -20.44
N LYS A 8 4.01 29.46 -19.36
CA LYS A 8 4.79 30.01 -18.24
C LYS A 8 4.20 29.54 -16.90
N PRO A 9 4.52 28.30 -16.47
CA PRO A 9 4.19 27.86 -15.12
C PRO A 9 4.83 28.82 -14.10
N GLN A 10 4.10 29.15 -13.04
CA GLN A 10 4.63 29.99 -11.96
C GLN A 10 5.67 29.22 -11.15
N GLU A 11 5.41 27.94 -10.93
CA GLU A 11 6.24 27.02 -10.16
C GLU A 11 6.12 25.62 -10.73
N GLU A 12 7.20 24.84 -10.62
CA GLU A 12 7.26 23.43 -11.02
C GLU A 12 7.77 22.61 -9.84
N PHE A 13 7.09 21.51 -9.54
CA PHE A 13 7.49 20.56 -8.51
C PHE A 13 7.71 19.20 -9.14
N TYR A 14 8.87 18.62 -8.87
CA TYR A 14 9.23 17.29 -9.31
C TYR A 14 9.57 16.42 -8.10
N LYS A 15 9.00 15.22 -8.05
CA LYS A 15 9.31 14.21 -7.05
C LYS A 15 9.61 12.90 -7.76
N ASP A 16 10.85 12.45 -7.60
CA ASP A 16 11.21 11.09 -7.93
C ASP A 16 10.87 10.17 -6.76
N TRP A 17 9.87 9.31 -6.95
CA TRP A 17 9.45 8.32 -5.96
C TRP A 17 10.35 7.08 -5.96
N ALA A 18 11.08 6.81 -7.04
CA ALA A 18 11.98 5.67 -7.11
C ALA A 18 13.23 5.85 -6.23
N LEU A 19 13.57 7.09 -5.87
CA LEU A 19 14.69 7.42 -4.98
C LEU A 19 14.28 7.58 -3.51
N GLU A 20 12.99 7.47 -3.20
CA GLU A 20 12.48 7.69 -1.85
C GLU A 20 12.52 6.37 -1.06
N ALA A 21 13.30 6.34 0.02
CA ALA A 21 13.67 5.12 0.73
C ALA A 21 12.53 4.45 1.52
N TYR A 22 11.43 5.17 1.76
CA TYR A 22 10.26 4.65 2.47
C TYR A 22 9.14 4.19 1.52
N THR A 23 9.17 4.57 0.24
CA THR A 23 8.21 4.12 -0.77
C THR A 23 8.79 3.16 -1.81
N ALA A 24 10.12 3.13 -1.98
CA ALA A 24 10.78 2.30 -2.97
C ALA A 24 12.00 1.57 -2.40
N THR A 25 12.23 0.37 -2.92
CA THR A 25 13.40 -0.47 -2.66
C THR A 25 14.14 -0.74 -3.97
N ALA A 26 15.40 -1.18 -3.88
CA ALA A 26 16.17 -1.56 -5.07
C ALA A 26 15.50 -2.70 -5.89
N LEU A 27 14.63 -3.51 -5.27
CA LEU A 27 13.93 -4.60 -5.93
C LEU A 27 12.85 -4.10 -6.90
N ASP A 28 12.27 -2.93 -6.65
CA ASP A 28 11.19 -2.35 -7.47
C ASP A 28 11.65 -1.98 -8.88
N ILE A 29 12.96 -1.75 -9.07
CA ILE A 29 13.57 -1.47 -10.39
C ILE A 29 13.47 -2.68 -11.33
N SER A 30 13.56 -3.89 -10.76
CA SER A 30 13.56 -5.16 -11.51
C SER A 30 12.23 -5.92 -11.42
N GLY A 31 11.24 -5.34 -10.73
CA GLY A 31 9.96 -5.98 -10.49
C GLY A 31 9.15 -6.18 -11.77
N PRO A 32 8.23 -7.16 -11.79
CA PRO A 32 7.29 -7.30 -12.89
C PRO A 32 6.43 -6.03 -13.01
N ALA A 33 6.26 -5.51 -14.23
CA ALA A 33 5.47 -4.32 -14.53
C ALA A 33 3.94 -4.56 -14.46
N LEU A 34 3.50 -5.47 -13.59
CA LEU A 34 2.12 -5.90 -13.43
C LEU A 34 1.65 -5.55 -12.03
N HIS A 35 0.35 -5.21 -11.89
CA HIS A 35 -0.28 -5.16 -10.59
C HIS A 35 -0.34 -6.58 -10.02
N ALA A 36 0.47 -6.85 -9.01
CA ALA A 36 0.45 -8.14 -8.33
C ALA A 36 -0.89 -8.31 -7.61
N ASP A 37 -1.42 -9.54 -7.64
CA ASP A 37 -2.53 -9.91 -6.77
C ASP A 37 -2.13 -9.70 -5.31
N ALA A 38 -3.11 -9.28 -4.50
CA ALA A 38 -2.88 -9.07 -3.09
C ALA A 38 -2.38 -10.37 -2.42
N PRO A 39 -1.24 -10.34 -1.71
CA PRO A 39 -0.73 -11.50 -1.02
C PRO A 39 -1.61 -11.86 0.18
N ILE A 40 -1.36 -13.03 0.77
CA ILE A 40 -2.06 -13.45 1.98
C ILE A 40 -1.75 -12.48 3.12
N ALA A 41 -2.76 -11.78 3.62
CA ALA A 41 -2.60 -10.77 4.67
C ALA A 41 -2.25 -11.35 6.05
N VAL A 42 -2.62 -12.59 6.37
CA VAL A 42 -2.34 -13.22 7.68
C VAL A 42 -1.53 -14.48 7.47
N LEU A 43 -0.36 -14.56 8.11
CA LEU A 43 0.43 -15.79 8.11
C LEU A 43 -0.32 -16.90 8.83
N LYS A 44 -0.48 -18.04 8.17
CA LYS A 44 -1.26 -19.19 8.68
C LYS A 44 -0.42 -20.28 9.33
N SER A 45 0.91 -20.21 9.23
CA SER A 45 1.83 -21.24 9.71
C SER A 45 3.12 -20.64 10.30
N GLY A 46 3.88 -21.45 11.03
CA GLY A 46 5.12 -21.06 11.68
C GLY A 46 4.93 -20.29 12.99
N LEU A 47 6.05 -19.83 13.57
CA LEU A 47 6.08 -19.14 14.87
C LEU A 47 5.22 -17.87 14.93
N TRP A 48 5.01 -17.26 13.76
CA TRP A 48 4.27 -16.02 13.56
C TRP A 48 2.82 -16.24 13.08
N ALA A 49 2.36 -17.50 13.01
CA ALA A 49 0.99 -17.82 12.62
C ALA A 49 -0.03 -17.04 13.46
N ASN A 50 -0.95 -16.35 12.79
CA ASN A 50 -2.00 -15.53 13.39
C ASN A 50 -1.52 -14.40 14.31
N LYS A 51 -0.22 -14.04 14.28
CA LYS A 51 0.36 -12.96 15.09
C LYS A 51 0.73 -11.72 14.29
N ILE A 52 0.89 -11.86 12.97
CA ILE A 52 1.23 -10.78 12.05
C ILE A 52 0.12 -10.66 11.00
N THR A 53 -0.32 -9.42 10.78
CA THR A 53 -1.27 -9.07 9.72
C THR A 53 -0.66 -7.98 8.86
N GLY A 54 -0.53 -8.23 7.56
CA GLY A 54 -0.11 -7.23 6.58
C GLY A 54 -1.22 -6.22 6.35
N ILE A 55 -0.85 -4.94 6.38
CA ILE A 55 -1.71 -3.80 6.09
C ILE A 55 -0.92 -2.84 5.21
N ALA A 56 -1.49 -2.46 4.07
CA ALA A 56 -1.07 -1.42 3.13
C ALA A 56 -1.88 -1.62 1.83
N SER A 57 -1.63 -0.80 0.81
CA SER A 57 -2.26 -0.89 -0.51
C SER A 57 -2.11 -2.26 -1.15
N GLU A 58 -0.99 -2.93 -0.92
CA GLU A 58 -0.64 -4.22 -1.51
C GLU A 58 -1.53 -5.35 -0.95
N TRP A 59 -2.02 -5.22 0.29
CA TRP A 59 -2.82 -6.25 0.96
C TRP A 59 -4.33 -6.10 0.77
N SER A 60 -4.79 -5.11 0.01
CA SER A 60 -6.22 -4.99 -0.35
C SER A 60 -6.59 -5.96 -1.46
N ARG A 61 -7.60 -6.80 -1.21
CA ARG A 61 -8.13 -7.73 -2.21
C ARG A 61 -8.95 -7.02 -3.29
N GLN A 62 -9.57 -5.88 -2.97
CA GLN A 62 -10.46 -5.18 -3.88
C GLN A 62 -9.72 -4.13 -4.72
N PHE A 63 -8.75 -3.44 -4.11
CA PHE A 63 -8.05 -2.31 -4.72
C PHE A 63 -6.53 -2.38 -4.50
N PRO A 64 -5.84 -3.45 -4.95
CA PRO A 64 -4.41 -3.61 -4.74
C PRO A 64 -3.61 -2.47 -5.39
N GLY A 65 -2.70 -1.86 -4.63
CA GLY A 65 -1.87 -0.75 -5.10
C GLY A 65 -2.54 0.63 -5.10
N TYR A 66 -3.79 0.74 -4.63
CA TYR A 66 -4.51 2.02 -4.54
C TYR A 66 -4.64 2.50 -3.09
N LEU A 67 -4.79 3.82 -2.92
CA LEU A 67 -5.07 4.43 -1.62
C LEU A 67 -6.35 3.88 -0.97
N ALA A 68 -7.41 3.65 -1.76
CA ALA A 68 -8.63 3.03 -1.27
C ALA A 68 -8.37 1.64 -0.67
N GLY A 69 -7.45 0.87 -1.29
CA GLY A 69 -7.02 -0.41 -0.78
C GLY A 69 -6.23 -0.31 0.51
N ALA A 70 -5.33 0.68 0.64
CA ALA A 70 -4.60 0.89 1.88
C ALA A 70 -5.55 1.16 3.07
N ILE A 71 -6.59 1.98 2.85
CA ILE A 71 -7.62 2.27 3.85
C ILE A 71 -8.41 1.01 4.22
N GLU A 72 -8.86 0.25 3.21
CA GLU A 72 -9.59 -1.01 3.42
C GLU A 72 -8.76 -2.03 4.23
N ALA A 73 -7.53 -2.30 3.79
CA ALA A 73 -6.65 -3.28 4.41
C ALA A 73 -6.32 -2.90 5.87
N ALA A 74 -6.06 -1.61 6.13
CA ALA A 74 -5.83 -1.11 7.49
C ALA A 74 -7.07 -1.31 8.38
N ALA A 75 -8.26 -0.95 7.88
CA ALA A 75 -9.50 -1.11 8.64
C ALA A 75 -9.77 -2.57 9.02
N PHE A 76 -9.60 -3.51 8.08
CA PHE A 76 -9.77 -4.93 8.36
C PHE A 76 -8.70 -5.49 9.29
N GLY A 77 -7.43 -5.07 9.13
CA GLY A 77 -6.35 -5.48 10.01
C GLY A 77 -6.58 -5.06 11.46
N VAL A 78 -6.98 -3.81 11.70
CA VAL A 78 -7.28 -3.30 13.05
C VAL A 78 -8.49 -4.03 13.65
N LYS A 79 -9.56 -4.22 12.88
CA LYS A 79 -10.75 -4.96 13.33
C LYS A 79 -10.40 -6.41 13.71
N ALA A 80 -9.55 -7.07 12.93
CA ALA A 80 -9.08 -8.41 13.23
C ALA A 80 -8.24 -8.44 14.52
N PHE A 81 -7.34 -7.48 14.70
CA PHE A 81 -6.54 -7.34 15.92
C PHE A 81 -7.40 -7.14 17.18
N GLN A 82 -8.39 -6.24 17.13
CA GLN A 82 -9.32 -6.01 18.23
C GLN A 82 -10.08 -7.29 18.60
N LYS A 83 -10.60 -8.01 17.59
CA LYS A 83 -11.30 -9.29 17.78
C LYS A 83 -10.42 -10.35 18.44
N GLN A 84 -9.14 -10.44 18.05
CA GLN A 84 -8.17 -11.36 18.67
C GLN A 84 -7.89 -11.02 20.14
N ARG A 85 -8.04 -9.75 20.54
CA ARG A 85 -7.81 -9.27 21.91
C ARG A 85 -9.07 -9.29 22.78
N GLY A 86 -10.20 -9.73 22.24
CA GLY A 86 -11.49 -9.67 22.95
C GLY A 86 -11.99 -8.24 23.17
N LEU A 87 -11.44 -7.26 22.45
CA LEU A 87 -11.92 -5.87 22.47
C LEU A 87 -13.18 -5.79 21.62
N HIS A 88 -14.26 -5.25 22.18
CA HIS A 88 -15.49 -5.03 21.43
C HIS A 88 -15.30 -3.93 20.38
N VAL A 89 -15.82 -4.16 19.17
CA VAL A 89 -15.78 -3.27 18.00
C VAL A 89 -17.08 -2.48 17.95
#